data_AF-A0A6V7WR43-F1
#
_entry.id   AF-A0A6V7WR43-F1
#
_cell.length_a   1.000
_cell.length_b   1.000
_cell.length_c   1.000
_cell.angle_alpha   90.00
_cell.angle_beta   90.00
_cell.angle_gamma   90.00
#
_symmetry.space_group_name_H-M   'P 1'
#
loop_
_entity.id
_entity.type
_entity.pdbx_description
1 polymer ?
#
loop_
_entity_poly.entity_id
_entity_poly.type
_entity_poly.pdbx_seq_one_letter_code
_entity_poly.pdbx_strand_id
1 'polypeptide(L)'
;MQICTDVKYENRRRPKFAAVVDANFQRQCLQAHNHVRQIYGIPPLLWSQELAELAKTWALKLTQRGRLLFPELPGIGENIYLLTSDNSVEVFQGASESFKCTTGDHLTTGNELVALWATEARHFDFSRPRWSLECRHFTQMIWRGSTEMGVARHW
;
A
#
# COMPACT_ATOMS: atom_id res chain seq x y z
N MET A 1 -24.00 -32.42 31.25
CA MET A 1 -24.53 -32.21 29.88
C MET A 1 -23.99 -30.87 29.40
N GLN A 2 -23.07 -30.89 28.44
CA GLN A 2 -22.40 -29.71 27.93
C GLN A 2 -23.22 -29.20 26.74
N ILE A 3 -23.84 -28.04 26.91
CA ILE A 3 -24.64 -27.38 25.88
C ILE A 3 -23.66 -26.74 24.88
N CYS A 4 -23.70 -27.23 23.64
CA CYS A 4 -23.00 -26.64 22.49
C CYS A 4 -23.37 -25.16 22.37
N THR A 5 -22.47 -24.27 22.73
CA THR A 5 -22.60 -22.83 22.44
C THR A 5 -22.18 -22.57 21.01
N ASP A 6 -23.17 -22.27 20.18
CA ASP A 6 -23.17 -21.30 19.10
C ASP A 6 -21.92 -21.25 18.20
N VAL A 7 -21.96 -22.08 17.15
CA VAL A 7 -21.26 -21.79 15.90
C VAL A 7 -21.86 -20.49 15.35
N LYS A 8 -21.25 -19.35 15.69
CA LYS A 8 -21.47 -18.10 14.97
C LYS A 8 -21.03 -18.33 13.52
N TYR A 9 -21.99 -18.68 12.67
CA TYR A 9 -21.86 -18.56 11.23
C TYR A 9 -21.66 -17.08 10.91
N GLU A 10 -20.41 -16.61 10.93
CA GLU A 10 -20.04 -15.35 10.29
C GLU A 10 -20.15 -15.53 8.78
N ASN A 11 -21.38 -15.42 8.27
CA ASN A 11 -21.66 -15.30 6.85
C ASN A 11 -21.26 -13.88 6.39
N ARG A 12 -19.97 -13.52 6.49
CA ARG A 12 -19.42 -12.26 5.97
C ARG A 12 -19.12 -12.41 4.48
N ARG A 13 -20.12 -12.71 3.65
CA ARG A 13 -19.97 -12.49 2.21
C ARG A 13 -19.79 -10.99 2.01
N ARG A 14 -18.56 -10.55 1.72
CA ARG A 14 -18.25 -9.15 1.39
C ARG A 14 -19.26 -8.67 0.33
N PRO A 15 -19.82 -7.46 0.46
CA PRO A 15 -20.71 -6.90 -0.56
C PRO A 15 -19.99 -6.93 -1.91
N LYS A 16 -20.66 -7.38 -2.98
CA LYS A 16 -20.07 -7.48 -4.33
C LYS A 16 -19.42 -6.16 -4.77
N PHE A 17 -19.99 -5.04 -4.35
CA PHE A 17 -19.47 -3.69 -4.61
C PHE A 17 -18.07 -3.45 -4.02
N ALA A 18 -17.81 -3.91 -2.79
CA ALA A 18 -16.49 -3.77 -2.15
C ALA A 18 -15.40 -4.56 -2.90
N ALA A 19 -15.73 -5.74 -3.42
CA ALA A 19 -14.79 -6.53 -4.20
C ALA A 19 -14.40 -5.85 -5.53
N VAL A 20 -15.35 -5.20 -6.21
CA VAL A 20 -15.09 -4.45 -7.44
C VAL A 20 -14.23 -3.21 -7.17
N VAL A 21 -14.51 -2.51 -6.07
CA VAL A 21 -13.76 -1.33 -5.62
C VAL A 21 -12.31 -1.70 -5.26
N ASP A 22 -12.09 -2.83 -4.58
CA ASP A 22 -10.76 -3.34 -4.27
C ASP A 22 -9.99 -3.76 -5.53
N ALA A 23 -10.64 -4.46 -6.47
CA ALA A 23 -10.02 -4.86 -7.73
C ALA A 23 -9.60 -3.65 -8.59
N ASN A 24 -10.41 -2.59 -8.60
CA ASN A 24 -10.06 -1.35 -9.28
C ASN A 24 -8.86 -0.65 -8.62
N PHE A 25 -8.80 -0.61 -7.29
CA PHE A 25 -7.67 -0.08 -6.55
C PHE A 25 -6.37 -0.84 -6.87
N GLN A 26 -6.42 -2.18 -6.86
CA GLN A 26 -5.29 -3.04 -7.19
C GLN A 26 -4.78 -2.79 -8.62
N ARG A 27 -5.70 -2.72 -9.59
CA ARG A 27 -5.38 -2.42 -10.99
C ARG A 27 -4.70 -1.06 -11.14
N GLN A 28 -5.28 -0.03 -10.51
CA GLN A 28 -4.73 1.34 -10.53
C GLN A 28 -3.32 1.38 -9.95
N CYS A 29 -3.10 0.76 -8.79
CA CYS A 29 -1.78 0.68 -8.18
C CYS A 29 -0.75 0.04 -9.12
N LEU A 30 -1.06 -1.12 -9.70
CA LEU A 30 -0.14 -1.81 -10.60
C LEU A 30 0.18 -0.98 -11.86
N GLN A 31 -0.85 -0.40 -12.48
CA GLN A 31 -0.68 0.44 -13.67
C GLN A 31 0.16 1.68 -13.36
N ALA A 32 -0.10 2.36 -12.25
CA ALA A 32 0.64 3.54 -11.84
C ALA A 32 2.09 3.21 -11.49
N HIS A 33 2.37 2.09 -10.80
CA HIS A 33 3.74 1.63 -10.55
C HIS A 33 4.48 1.38 -11.86
N ASN A 34 3.84 0.68 -12.80
CA ASN A 34 4.45 0.36 -14.10
C ASN A 34 4.67 1.61 -14.96
N HIS A 35 3.81 2.62 -14.85
CA HIS A 35 4.03 3.91 -15.48
C HIS A 35 5.26 4.62 -14.91
N VAL A 36 5.40 4.67 -13.58
CA VAL A 36 6.60 5.27 -12.95
C VAL A 36 7.86 4.50 -13.34
N ARG A 37 7.83 3.17 -13.29
CA ARG A 37 8.98 2.34 -13.69
C ARG A 37 9.38 2.55 -15.15
N GLN A 38 8.41 2.76 -16.04
CA GLN A 38 8.66 3.06 -17.45
C GLN A 38 9.43 4.38 -17.64
N ILE A 39 9.09 5.43 -16.89
CA ILE A 39 9.80 6.73 -16.93
C ILE A 39 11.30 6.55 -16.64
N TYR A 40 11.65 5.66 -15.72
CA TYR A 40 13.04 5.38 -15.32
C TYR A 40 13.68 4.19 -16.07
N GLY A 41 13.03 3.63 -17.09
CA GLY A 41 13.58 2.53 -17.89
C GLY A 41 13.71 1.20 -17.11
N ILE A 42 12.79 0.94 -16.20
CA ILE A 42 12.78 -0.24 -15.33
C ILE A 42 11.69 -1.21 -15.81
N PRO A 43 11.96 -2.53 -15.89
CA PRO A 43 10.97 -3.51 -16.30
C PRO A 43 9.68 -3.45 -15.47
N PRO A 44 8.49 -3.66 -16.07
CA PRO A 44 7.23 -3.62 -15.34
C PRO A 44 7.13 -4.75 -14.30
N LEU A 45 6.37 -4.51 -13.24
CA LEU A 45 5.96 -5.50 -12.26
C LEU A 45 4.78 -6.31 -12.77
N LEU A 46 4.74 -7.58 -12.38
CA LEU A 46 3.60 -8.47 -12.54
C LEU A 46 2.73 -8.47 -11.28
N TRP A 47 1.45 -8.79 -11.45
CA TRP A 47 0.55 -8.96 -10.32
C TRP A 47 0.78 -10.31 -9.63
N SER A 48 0.93 -10.29 -8.31
CA SER A 48 0.94 -11.49 -7.48
C SER A 48 -0.25 -11.49 -6.52
N GLN A 49 -1.12 -12.48 -6.67
CA GLN A 49 -2.26 -12.67 -5.80
C GLN A 49 -1.83 -13.03 -4.37
N GLU A 50 -0.75 -13.81 -4.24
CA GLU A 50 -0.18 -14.20 -2.94
C GLU A 50 0.32 -12.97 -2.17
N LEU A 51 1.07 -12.06 -2.82
CA LEU A 51 1.50 -10.81 -2.21
C LEU A 51 0.32 -9.92 -1.80
N ALA A 52 -0.76 -9.92 -2.58
CA ALA A 52 -1.95 -9.12 -2.24
C ALA A 52 -2.67 -9.66 -1.00
N GLU A 53 -2.68 -10.98 -0.80
CA GLU A 53 -3.25 -11.62 0.39
C GLU A 53 -2.38 -11.38 1.63
N LEU A 54 -1.06 -11.41 1.48
CA LEU A 54 -0.12 -11.02 2.54
C LEU A 54 -0.32 -9.55 2.92
N ALA A 55 -0.39 -8.65 1.94
CA ALA A 55 -0.64 -7.22 2.16
C ALA A 55 -1.98 -6.99 2.86
N LYS A 56 -3.03 -7.74 2.51
CA LYS A 56 -4.35 -7.64 3.15
C LYS A 56 -4.31 -8.08 4.60
N THR A 57 -3.65 -9.22 4.87
CA THR A 57 -3.46 -9.74 6.23
C THR A 57 -2.68 -8.75 7.08
N TRP A 58 -1.68 -8.10 6.48
CA TRP A 58 -0.88 -7.09 7.17
C TRP A 58 -1.67 -5.80 7.44
N ALA A 59 -2.39 -5.27 6.46
CA ALA A 59 -3.24 -4.10 6.62
C ALA A 59 -4.26 -4.30 7.77
N LEU A 60 -4.90 -5.46 7.84
CA LEU A 60 -5.79 -5.81 8.95
C LEU A 60 -5.06 -5.77 10.31
N LYS A 61 -3.87 -6.34 10.41
CA LYS A 61 -3.07 -6.31 11.66
C LYS A 61 -2.68 -4.90 12.07
N LEU A 62 -2.29 -4.05 11.11
CA LEU A 62 -1.96 -2.65 11.37
C LEU A 62 -3.17 -1.87 11.89
N THR A 63 -4.33 -2.02 11.25
CA THR A 63 -5.57 -1.37 11.72
C THR A 63 -5.99 -1.81 13.13
N GLN A 64 -5.81 -3.09 13.48
CA GLN A 64 -6.11 -3.59 14.82
C GLN A 64 -5.17 -3.05 15.90
N ARG A 65 -3.91 -2.76 15.54
CA ARG A 65 -2.92 -2.23 16.49
C ARG A 65 -2.87 -0.71 16.54
N GLY A 66 -3.36 -0.02 15.52
CA GLY A 66 -3.38 1.44 15.44
C GLY A 66 -1.99 2.08 15.42
N ARG A 67 -0.97 1.37 14.89
CA ARG A 67 0.40 1.90 14.73
C ARG A 67 1.11 1.22 13.58
N LEU A 68 2.06 1.93 12.95
CA LEU A 68 2.93 1.37 11.94
C LEU A 68 3.86 0.30 12.52
N LEU A 69 3.86 -0.87 11.88
CA LEU A 69 4.80 -1.96 12.11
C LEU A 69 5.27 -2.45 10.74
N PHE A 70 6.48 -2.99 10.70
CA PHE A 70 7.06 -3.57 9.48
C PHE A 70 7.16 -5.09 9.67
N PRO A 71 6.66 -5.91 8.73
CA PRO A 71 6.82 -7.35 8.77
C PRO A 71 8.22 -7.71 8.29
N GLU A 72 8.96 -8.49 9.07
CA GLU A 72 10.32 -8.94 8.70
C GLU A 72 10.26 -10.20 7.82
N LEU A 73 9.56 -10.12 6.68
CA LEU A 73 9.52 -11.22 5.72
C LEU A 73 10.76 -11.18 4.83
N PRO A 74 11.65 -12.19 4.86
CA PRO A 74 12.86 -12.18 4.05
C PRO A 74 12.49 -12.23 2.56
N GLY A 75 13.10 -11.35 1.77
CA GLY A 75 12.93 -11.30 0.32
C GLY A 75 11.69 -10.54 -0.19
N ILE A 76 10.86 -9.99 0.70
CA ILE A 76 9.68 -9.19 0.32
C ILE A 76 9.91 -7.74 0.74
N GLY A 77 9.92 -6.84 -0.25
CA GLY A 77 9.93 -5.38 -0.02
C GLY A 77 8.52 -4.85 0.29
N GLU A 78 8.44 -3.70 0.97
CA GLU A 78 7.17 -3.16 1.44
C GLU A 78 7.11 -1.63 1.37
N ASN A 79 5.93 -1.11 0.99
CA ASN A 79 5.52 0.27 1.22
C ASN A 79 4.20 0.28 2.00
N ILE A 80 4.10 1.10 3.06
CA ILE A 80 2.89 1.25 3.87
C ILE A 80 2.43 2.71 3.86
N TYR A 81 1.13 2.90 3.74
CA TYR A 81 0.47 4.18 3.97
C TYR A 81 -0.65 3.98 5.01
N LEU A 82 -0.61 4.76 6.09
CA LEU A 82 -1.57 4.72 7.19
C LEU A 82 -2.21 6.11 7.37
N LEU A 83 -3.54 6.12 7.40
CA LEU A 83 -4.35 7.31 7.68
C LEU A 83 -5.12 7.05 8.99
N THR A 84 -5.05 7.98 9.94
CA THR A 84 -5.88 7.95 11.14
C THR A 84 -7.17 8.73 10.92
N SER A 85 -8.15 8.56 11.81
CA SER A 85 -9.50 9.11 11.68
C SER A 85 -9.59 10.64 11.67
N ASP A 86 -8.57 11.33 12.19
CA ASP A 86 -8.42 12.78 12.11
C ASP A 86 -7.79 13.24 10.78
N ASN A 87 -7.63 12.32 9.82
CA ASN A 87 -6.86 12.48 8.60
C ASN A 87 -5.43 12.99 8.86
N SER A 88 -4.89 12.75 10.06
CA SER A 88 -3.46 12.82 10.24
C SER A 88 -2.87 11.57 9.57
N VAL A 89 -1.87 11.79 8.74
CA VAL A 89 -1.07 10.68 8.25
C VAL A 89 -0.05 10.48 9.38
N GLU A 90 0.05 9.29 9.97
CA GLU A 90 1.19 8.95 10.84
C GLU A 90 2.44 8.86 9.95
N VAL A 91 2.93 10.02 9.53
CA VAL A 91 4.12 10.19 8.72
C VAL A 91 5.28 10.16 9.69
N PHE A 92 6.16 9.19 9.52
CA PHE A 92 7.57 9.40 9.83
C PHE A 92 8.02 10.67 9.09
N GLN A 93 8.04 11.78 9.84
CA GLN A 93 8.62 13.09 9.56
C GLN A 93 9.32 13.18 8.18
N GLY A 94 8.57 13.51 7.12
CA GLY A 94 9.14 13.59 5.77
C GLY A 94 8.14 13.66 4.60
N ALA A 95 6.93 13.10 4.73
CA ALA A 95 5.90 13.30 3.71
C ALA A 95 5.35 14.73 3.79
N SER A 96 5.46 15.45 2.68
CA SER A 96 4.97 16.82 2.46
C SER A 96 3.54 16.99 3.01
N GLU A 97 3.32 17.94 3.94
CA GLU A 97 1.98 18.36 4.39
C GLU A 97 1.04 18.76 3.22
N SER A 98 1.63 19.05 2.06
CA SER A 98 1.01 19.53 0.84
C SER A 98 0.28 18.48 0.01
N PHE A 99 0.47 17.18 0.28
CA PHE A 99 -0.22 16.11 -0.46
C PHE A 99 -1.09 15.29 0.48
N LYS A 100 -2.00 15.99 1.17
CA LYS A 100 -3.12 15.36 1.86
C LYS A 100 -4.04 14.82 0.77
N CYS A 101 -4.07 13.50 0.58
CA CYS A 101 -5.12 12.85 -0.20
C CYS A 101 -6.44 13.44 0.30
N THR A 102 -7.20 14.12 -0.56
CA THR A 102 -8.36 14.94 -0.18
C THR A 102 -9.41 14.01 0.43
N THR A 103 -9.36 13.86 1.74
CA THR A 103 -9.98 12.80 2.54
C THR A 103 -11.45 13.11 2.86
N GLY A 104 -12.09 13.97 2.06
CA GLY A 104 -13.48 14.38 2.26
C GLY A 104 -14.47 13.57 1.42
N ASP A 105 -14.12 13.24 0.17
CA ASP A 105 -15.13 12.87 -0.83
C ASP A 105 -15.04 11.40 -1.30
N HIS A 106 -13.88 10.75 -1.16
CA HIS A 106 -13.69 9.35 -1.58
C HIS A 106 -12.53 8.64 -0.87
N LEU A 107 -12.55 7.30 -0.92
CA LEU A 107 -11.44 6.45 -0.47
C LEU A 107 -10.21 6.65 -1.38
N THR A 108 -9.03 6.84 -0.79
CA THR A 108 -7.75 6.96 -1.52
C THR A 108 -7.62 5.93 -2.63
N THR A 109 -7.55 6.41 -3.86
CA THR A 109 -7.40 5.57 -5.06
C THR A 109 -5.98 5.05 -5.19
N GLY A 110 -5.80 4.03 -6.02
CA GLY A 110 -4.45 3.48 -6.26
C GLY A 110 -3.55 4.50 -6.96
N ASN A 111 -4.11 5.32 -7.85
CA ASN A 111 -3.38 6.36 -8.56
C ASN A 111 -2.87 7.45 -7.61
N GLU A 112 -3.70 7.93 -6.69
CA GLU A 112 -3.31 8.97 -5.73
C GLU A 112 -2.22 8.47 -4.78
N LEU A 113 -2.34 7.24 -4.28
CA LEU A 113 -1.34 6.63 -3.40
C LEU A 113 0.03 6.51 -4.09
N VAL A 114 0.03 6.02 -5.34
CA VAL A 114 1.28 5.85 -6.09
C VAL A 114 1.86 7.19 -6.51
N ALA A 115 1.03 8.16 -6.86
CA ALA A 115 1.48 9.52 -7.16
C ALA A 115 2.15 10.15 -5.94
N LEU A 116 1.55 9.99 -4.74
CA LEU A 116 2.14 10.45 -3.48
C LEU A 116 3.55 9.87 -3.29
N TRP A 117 3.70 8.55 -3.35
CA TRP A 117 5.02 7.91 -3.21
C TRP A 117 6.00 8.33 -4.32
N ALA A 118 5.53 8.53 -5.55
CA ALA A 118 6.37 8.98 -6.65
C ALA A 118 6.91 10.41 -6.45
N THR A 119 6.22 11.27 -5.69
CA THR A 119 6.71 12.63 -5.39
C THR A 119 8.05 12.61 -4.65
N GLU A 120 8.35 11.54 -3.93
CA GLU A 120 9.62 11.37 -3.23
C GLU A 120 10.84 11.31 -4.16
N ALA A 121 10.64 11.11 -5.46
CA ALA A 121 11.71 11.19 -6.46
C ALA A 121 12.48 12.51 -6.40
N ARG A 122 11.82 13.61 -5.99
CA ARG A 122 12.45 14.93 -5.81
C ARG A 122 13.53 14.96 -4.73
N HIS A 123 13.51 13.99 -3.81
CA HIS A 123 14.46 13.83 -2.72
C HIS A 123 15.57 12.80 -3.03
N PHE A 124 15.50 12.12 -4.19
CA PHE A 124 16.47 11.09 -4.56
C PHE A 124 17.60 11.63 -5.44
N ASP A 125 18.84 11.58 -4.95
CA ASP A 125 20.03 11.93 -5.73
C ASP A 125 20.48 10.75 -6.61
N PHE A 126 20.12 10.79 -7.90
CA PHE A 126 20.50 9.77 -8.88
C PHE A 126 22.02 9.71 -9.16
N SER A 127 22.76 10.80 -8.91
CA SER A 127 24.21 10.82 -9.09
C SER A 127 24.94 10.14 -7.93
N ARG A 128 24.32 10.14 -6.75
CA ARG A 128 24.86 9.55 -5.52
C ARG A 128 23.76 8.77 -4.79
N PRO A 129 23.30 7.64 -5.35
CA PRO A 129 22.16 6.91 -4.83
C PRO A 129 22.44 6.45 -3.40
N ARG A 130 21.58 6.87 -2.47
CA ARG A 130 21.62 6.50 -1.05
C ARG A 130 20.22 6.20 -0.58
N TRP A 131 20.12 5.30 0.39
CA TRP A 131 18.88 5.12 1.12
C TRP A 131 18.62 6.34 2.02
N SER A 132 17.40 6.84 2.01
CA SER A 132 16.93 7.87 2.94
C SER A 132 15.45 7.63 3.26
N LEU A 133 15.00 8.14 4.41
CA LEU A 133 13.59 8.08 4.80
C LEU A 133 12.70 8.92 3.87
N GLU A 134 13.24 9.98 3.27
CA GLU A 134 12.51 10.89 2.37
C GLU A 134 12.20 10.26 1.01
N CYS A 135 12.90 9.19 0.63
CA CYS A 135 12.70 8.49 -0.65
C CYS A 135 12.47 6.99 -0.53
N ARG A 136 12.09 6.51 0.66
CA ARG A 136 11.94 5.08 0.94
C ARG A 136 10.86 4.42 0.08
N HIS A 137 9.74 5.09 -0.16
CA HIS A 137 8.66 4.51 -0.95
C HIS A 137 9.01 4.55 -2.44
N PHE A 138 9.53 5.68 -2.92
CA PHE A 138 9.96 5.81 -4.30
C PHE A 138 11.01 4.78 -4.67
N THR A 139 12.06 4.64 -3.87
CA THR A 139 13.13 3.65 -4.15
C THR A 139 12.61 2.22 -4.23
N GLN A 140 11.63 1.85 -3.40
CA GLN A 140 10.97 0.54 -3.49
C GLN A 140 10.13 0.39 -4.77
N MET A 141 9.41 1.44 -5.20
CA MET A 141 8.64 1.40 -6.45
C MET A 141 9.55 1.14 -7.67
N ILE A 142 10.72 1.78 -7.69
CA ILE A 142 11.71 1.66 -8.76
C ILE A 142 12.78 0.59 -8.46
N TRP A 143 12.54 -0.32 -7.52
CA TRP A 143 13.50 -1.37 -7.22
C TRP A 143 13.61 -2.35 -8.39
N ARG A 144 14.76 -2.37 -9.07
CA ARG A 144 14.95 -3.17 -10.29
C ARG A 144 14.81 -4.67 -10.05
N GLY A 145 15.23 -5.14 -8.87
CA GLY A 145 15.14 -6.57 -8.51
C GLY A 145 13.72 -7.05 -8.20
N SER A 146 12.77 -6.14 -7.98
CA SER A 146 11.37 -6.51 -7.79
C SER A 146 10.73 -6.81 -9.13
N THR A 147 10.12 -7.99 -9.24
CA THR A 147 9.44 -8.49 -10.45
C THR A 147 7.94 -8.61 -10.28
N GLU A 148 7.46 -8.73 -9.04
CA GLU A 148 6.04 -8.89 -8.71
C GLU A 148 5.62 -7.89 -7.63
N MET A 149 4.34 -7.57 -7.61
CA MET A 149 3.73 -6.81 -6.52
C MET A 149 2.32 -7.31 -6.22
N GLY A 150 1.92 -7.11 -4.97
CA GLY A 150 0.55 -7.22 -4.52
C GLY A 150 0.23 -6.05 -3.60
N VAL A 151 -1.03 -5.62 -3.61
CA VAL A 151 -1.47 -4.51 -2.76
C VAL A 151 -2.85 -4.79 -2.21
N ALA A 152 -3.09 -4.30 -1.01
CA ALA A 152 -4.39 -4.29 -0.38
C ALA A 152 -4.54 -3.03 0.46
N ARG A 153 -5.78 -2.72 0.80
CA ARG A 153 -6.13 -1.68 1.75
C ARG A 153 -7.20 -2.20 2.70
N HIS A 154 -7.23 -1.63 3.89
CA HIS A 154 -8.23 -1.92 4.91
C HIS A 154 -8.62 -0.61 5.58
N TRP A 155 -9.90 -0.45 5.90
CA TRP A 155 -10.47 0.69 6.59
C TRP A 155 -11.50 0.18 7.61
#